data_AF-A0A955FFP1-F1
#
_entry.id   AF-A0A955FFP1-F1
#
_cell.length_a   1.000
_cell.length_b   1.000
_cell.length_c   1.000
_cell.angle_alpha   90.00
_cell.angle_beta   90.00
_cell.angle_gamma   90.00
#
_symmetry.space_group_name_H-M   'P 1'
#
loop_
_entity.id
_entity.type
_entity.pdbx_description
1 polymer ?
#
loop_
_entity_poly.entity_id
_entity_poly.type
_entity_poly.pdbx_seq_one_letter_code
_entity_poly.pdbx_strand_id
1 'polypeptide(L)'
;KSLRIELAQFRELAAFSQFSTDLDAETRHRIERGQRLTELLKQPQYSPYAVWQMYTIMLAATSGCFGNVPVDKIKLAEANLLRELKHDHPKDVEKMNTGDEPDDKIKEKIVKMANKIAESYAHEEPKEAKK
;
A
#
# COMPACT_ATOMS: atom_id res chain seq x y z
N LYS A 1 14.93 -3.50 -2.35
CA LYS A 1 15.30 -2.07 -2.27
C LYS A 1 14.75 -1.50 -0.97
N SER A 2 15.46 -0.62 -0.28
CA SER A 2 14.98 -0.07 1.00
C SER A 2 13.87 0.95 0.73
N LEU A 3 12.66 0.71 1.28
CA LEU A 3 11.48 1.59 1.19
C LEU A 3 11.81 3.06 1.55
N ARG A 4 12.75 3.25 2.47
CA ARG A 4 13.28 4.55 2.87
C ARG A 4 13.87 5.34 1.70
N ILE A 5 14.62 4.67 0.81
CA ILE A 5 15.28 5.32 -0.33
C ILE A 5 14.22 5.73 -1.37
N GLU A 6 13.24 4.86 -1.64
CA GLU A 6 12.15 5.15 -2.59
C GLU A 6 11.30 6.35 -2.12
N LEU A 7 10.96 6.41 -0.83
CA LEU A 7 10.22 7.54 -0.28
C LEU A 7 11.02 8.85 -0.26
N ALA A 8 12.34 8.78 -0.09
CA ALA A 8 13.20 9.96 -0.19
C ALA A 8 13.20 10.53 -1.62
N GLN A 9 13.40 9.67 -2.63
CA GLN A 9 13.35 10.04 -4.04
C GLN A 9 11.97 10.59 -4.43
N PHE A 10 10.89 9.99 -3.92
CA PHE A 10 9.54 10.52 -4.12
C PHE A 10 9.40 11.95 -3.60
N ARG A 11 9.89 12.24 -2.38
CA ARG A 11 9.79 13.59 -1.79
C ARG A 11 10.56 14.63 -2.60
N GLU A 12 11.73 14.27 -3.11
CA GLU A 12 12.51 15.12 -4.00
C GLU A 12 11.74 15.40 -5.30
N LEU A 13 11.28 14.36 -6.00
CA LEU A 13 10.51 14.50 -7.24
C LEU A 13 9.20 15.28 -7.06
N ALA A 14 8.48 15.05 -5.96
CA ALA A 14 7.26 15.76 -5.63
C ALA A 14 7.52 17.26 -5.43
N ALA A 15 8.62 17.64 -4.76
CA ALA A 15 9.00 19.04 -4.61
C ALA A 15 9.36 19.69 -5.95
N PHE A 16 10.12 19.00 -6.81
CA PHE A 16 10.47 19.51 -8.15
C PHE A 16 9.26 19.65 -9.07
N SER A 17 8.29 18.74 -8.98
CA SER A 17 7.06 18.76 -9.78
C SER A 17 6.17 19.98 -9.54
N GLN A 18 6.36 20.70 -8.42
CA GLN A 18 5.65 21.96 -8.15
C GLN A 18 6.18 23.12 -9.00
N PHE A 19 7.38 23.00 -9.56
CA PHE A 19 8.05 24.06 -10.32
C PHE A 19 8.13 23.80 -11.82
N SER A 20 7.81 22.58 -12.27
CA SER A 20 7.80 22.21 -13.70
C SER A 20 6.43 21.68 -14.09
N THR A 21 5.86 22.24 -15.17
CA THR A 21 4.57 21.80 -15.72
C THR A 21 4.69 20.60 -16.65
N ASP A 22 5.90 20.32 -17.16
CA ASP A 22 6.16 19.18 -18.02
C ASP A 22 6.92 18.11 -17.25
N LEU A 23 6.24 16.98 -17.04
CA LEU A 23 6.74 15.81 -16.33
C LEU A 23 6.57 14.63 -17.28
N ASP A 24 7.66 13.94 -17.55
CA ASP A 24 7.64 12.70 -18.31
C ASP A 24 6.78 11.63 -17.60
N ALA A 25 6.30 10.65 -18.37
CA ALA A 25 5.40 9.62 -17.88
C ALA A 25 6.02 8.77 -16.75
N GLU A 26 7.34 8.55 -16.79
CA GLU A 26 8.03 7.77 -15.77
C GLU A 26 8.08 8.53 -14.44
N THR A 27 8.39 9.83 -14.48
CA THR A 27 8.37 10.70 -13.30
C THR A 27 6.97 10.79 -12.70
N ARG A 28 5.93 10.93 -13.53
CA ARG A 28 4.54 10.93 -13.06
C ARG A 28 4.21 9.63 -12.32
N HIS A 29 4.53 8.49 -12.90
CA HIS A 29 4.27 7.19 -12.27
C HIS A 29 5.00 7.03 -10.92
N ARG A 30 6.26 7.51 -10.82
CA ARG A 30 7.01 7.51 -9.55
C ARG A 30 6.36 8.38 -8.48
N ILE A 31 5.85 9.56 -8.86
CA ILE A 31 5.14 10.47 -7.96
C ILE A 31 3.85 9.82 -7.46
N GLU A 32 3.02 9.29 -8.36
CA GLU A 32 1.76 8.65 -7.95
C GLU A 32 2.01 7.44 -7.04
N ARG A 33 2.99 6.58 -7.37
CA ARG A 33 3.37 5.46 -6.50
C ARG A 33 3.78 5.95 -5.11
N GLY A 34 4.59 7.01 -5.02
CA GLY A 34 5.03 7.56 -3.75
C GLY A 34 3.90 8.19 -2.93
N GLN A 35 2.91 8.81 -3.59
CA GLN A 35 1.69 9.30 -2.93
C GLN A 35 0.89 8.14 -2.33
N ARG A 36 0.68 7.06 -3.10
CA ARG A 36 -0.03 5.86 -2.63
C ARG A 36 0.69 5.20 -1.46
N LEU A 37 2.01 5.06 -1.53
CA LEU A 37 2.82 4.52 -0.42
C LEU A 37 2.75 5.41 0.83
N THR A 38 2.78 6.73 0.66
CA THR A 38 2.68 7.66 1.78
C THR A 38 1.31 7.54 2.46
N GLU A 39 0.24 7.42 1.68
CA GLU A 39 -1.11 7.22 2.22
C GLU A 39 -1.23 5.89 2.96
N LEU A 40 -0.74 4.80 2.36
CA LEU A 40 -0.78 3.47 2.97
C LEU A 40 -0.08 3.43 4.33
N LEU A 41 1.01 4.17 4.51
CA LEU A 41 1.77 4.21 5.76
C LEU A 41 1.18 5.14 6.84
N LYS A 42 0.12 5.91 6.55
CA LYS A 42 -0.54 6.74 7.58
C LYS A 42 -1.28 5.86 8.60
N GLN A 43 -1.01 6.05 9.88
CA GLN A 43 -1.72 5.34 10.94
C GLN A 43 -2.64 6.30 11.70
N PRO A 44 -3.90 5.92 11.97
CA PRO A 44 -4.78 6.75 12.78
C PRO A 44 -4.27 6.82 14.23
N GLN A 45 -4.52 7.96 14.87
CA GLN A 45 -4.15 8.17 16.27
C GLN A 45 -4.84 7.13 17.18
N TYR A 46 -4.17 6.73 18.26
CA TYR A 46 -4.68 5.76 19.24
C TYR A 46 -5.05 4.37 18.69
N SER A 47 -4.60 4.04 17.48
CA SER A 47 -4.89 2.75 16.84
C SER A 47 -3.60 1.99 16.55
N PRO A 48 -2.90 1.47 17.58
CA PRO A 48 -1.66 0.73 17.39
C PRO A 48 -1.90 -0.52 16.53
N TYR A 49 -1.04 -0.73 15.54
CA TYR A 49 -1.07 -1.94 14.72
C TYR A 49 -0.31 -3.06 15.42
N ALA A 50 -0.88 -4.26 15.40
CA ALA A 50 -0.19 -5.47 15.82
C ALA A 50 0.89 -5.85 14.79
N VAL A 51 1.84 -6.69 15.20
CA VAL A 51 3.00 -7.09 14.37
C VAL A 51 2.55 -7.67 13.02
N TRP A 52 1.55 -8.55 13.04
CA TRP A 52 0.99 -9.13 11.81
C TRP A 52 0.38 -8.07 10.87
N GLN A 53 -0.30 -7.05 11.41
CA GLN A 53 -0.91 -5.99 10.62
C GLN A 53 0.17 -5.14 9.95
N MET A 54 1.15 -4.71 10.75
CA MET A 54 2.29 -3.93 10.27
C MET A 54 3.07 -4.69 9.19
N TYR A 55 3.31 -6.00 9.41
CA TYR A 55 3.98 -6.86 8.44
C TYR A 55 3.19 -6.97 7.13
N THR A 56 1.89 -7.22 7.23
CA THR A 56 1.00 -7.36 6.05
C THR A 56 1.00 -6.09 5.20
N ILE A 57 0.87 -4.92 5.84
CA ILE A 57 0.88 -3.62 5.17
C ILE A 57 2.25 -3.37 4.51
N MET A 58 3.34 -3.67 5.22
CA MET A 58 4.70 -3.49 4.71
C MET A 58 4.98 -4.39 3.51
N LEU A 59 4.54 -5.64 3.56
CA LEU A 59 4.66 -6.59 2.45
C LEU A 59 3.87 -6.09 1.23
N ALA A 60 2.62 -5.71 1.40
CA ALA A 60 1.80 -5.21 0.31
C ALA A 60 2.36 -3.90 -0.30
N ALA A 61 2.94 -3.02 0.52
CA ALA A 61 3.62 -1.80 0.07
C ALA A 61 4.85 -2.12 -0.81
N THR A 62 5.71 -3.03 -0.34
CA THR A 62 6.95 -3.42 -1.05
C THR A 62 6.67 -4.24 -2.31
N SER A 63 5.64 -5.09 -2.31
CA SER A 63 5.19 -5.86 -3.49
C SER A 63 4.46 -5.02 -4.53
N GLY A 64 4.02 -3.80 -4.19
CA GLY A 64 3.34 -2.89 -5.13
C GLY A 64 1.89 -3.26 -5.44
N CYS A 65 1.23 -4.05 -4.59
CA CYS A 65 -0.14 -4.54 -4.81
C CYS A 65 -1.17 -3.41 -4.95
N PHE A 66 -0.97 -2.29 -4.25
CA PHE A 66 -1.88 -1.14 -4.24
C PHE A 66 -1.64 -0.13 -5.37
N GLY A 67 -0.87 -0.48 -6.41
CA GLY A 67 -0.53 0.44 -7.51
C GLY A 67 -1.74 0.99 -8.26
N ASN A 68 -2.79 0.18 -8.42
CA ASN A 68 -4.00 0.53 -9.18
C ASN A 68 -5.13 1.09 -8.31
N VAL A 69 -4.92 1.23 -7.01
CA VAL A 69 -5.95 1.72 -6.08
C VAL A 69 -5.93 3.26 -6.07
N PRO A 70 -7.10 3.93 -6.21
CA PRO A 70 -7.18 5.38 -6.04
C PRO A 70 -6.72 5.79 -4.63
N VAL A 71 -5.99 6.91 -4.53
CA VAL A 71 -5.39 7.38 -3.26
C VAL A 71 -6.43 7.45 -2.13
N ASP A 72 -7.62 7.96 -2.43
CA ASP A 72 -8.71 8.13 -1.46
C ASP A 72 -9.27 6.81 -0.91
N LYS A 73 -9.06 5.71 -1.64
CA LYS A 73 -9.56 4.38 -1.27
C LYS A 73 -8.51 3.48 -0.63
N ILE A 74 -7.25 3.92 -0.56
CA ILE A 74 -6.16 3.10 -0.02
C ILE A 74 -6.44 2.67 1.42
N LYS A 75 -6.95 3.57 2.25
CA LYS A 75 -7.29 3.28 3.65
C LYS A 75 -8.38 2.22 3.79
N LEU A 76 -9.38 2.26 2.91
CA LEU A 76 -10.45 1.27 2.87
C LEU A 76 -9.92 -0.09 2.41
N ALA A 77 -9.07 -0.10 1.38
CA ALA A 77 -8.47 -1.31 0.86
C ALA A 77 -7.51 -1.97 1.87
N GLU A 78 -6.72 -1.17 2.60
CA GLU A 78 -5.90 -1.60 3.72
C GLU A 78 -6.74 -2.26 4.83
N ALA A 79 -7.81 -1.59 5.27
CA ALA A 79 -8.70 -2.11 6.30
C ALA A 79 -9.38 -3.42 5.88
N ASN A 80 -9.80 -3.52 4.62
CA ASN A 80 -10.40 -4.73 4.07
C ASN A 80 -9.39 -5.88 3.97
N LEU A 81 -8.15 -5.62 3.56
CA LEU A 81 -7.07 -6.62 3.56
C LEU A 81 -6.83 -7.20 4.96
N LEU A 82 -6.73 -6.34 5.96
CA LEU A 82 -6.54 -6.79 7.35
C LEU A 82 -7.74 -7.59 7.86
N ARG A 83 -8.97 -7.22 7.45
CA ARG A 83 -10.20 -7.92 7.82
C ARG A 83 -10.27 -9.30 7.18
N GLU A 84 -10.09 -9.40 5.87
CA GLU A 84 -10.13 -10.68 5.14
C GLU A 84 -9.03 -11.62 5.62
N LEU A 85 -7.80 -11.13 5.81
CA LEU A 85 -6.70 -11.95 6.32
C LEU A 85 -7.00 -12.52 7.71
N LYS A 86 -7.60 -11.72 8.59
CA LYS A 86 -8.00 -12.16 9.94
C LYS A 86 -9.13 -13.18 9.91
N HIS A 87 -10.07 -13.05 8.98
CA HIS A 87 -11.21 -13.95 8.85
C HIS A 87 -10.83 -15.28 8.18
N ASP A 88 -10.14 -15.23 7.05
CA ASP A 88 -9.86 -16.39 6.21
C ASP A 88 -8.62 -17.16 6.67
N HIS A 89 -7.66 -16.48 7.33
CA HIS A 89 -6.38 -17.07 7.72
C HIS A 89 -5.96 -16.75 9.16
N PRO A 90 -6.81 -17.02 10.18
CA PRO A 90 -6.50 -16.72 11.58
C PRO A 90 -5.22 -17.42 12.08
N LYS A 91 -4.96 -18.66 11.59
CA LYS A 91 -3.74 -19.41 11.94
C LYS A 91 -2.46 -18.76 11.41
N ASP A 92 -2.53 -18.14 10.24
CA ASP A 92 -1.37 -17.44 9.65
C ASP A 92 -1.13 -16.12 10.42
N VAL A 93 -2.21 -15.44 10.86
CA VAL A 93 -2.14 -14.26 11.73
C VAL A 93 -1.50 -14.56 13.09
N GLU A 94 -1.86 -15.68 13.73
CA GLU A 94 -1.26 -16.11 15.00
C GLU A 94 0.24 -16.36 14.86
N LYS A 95 0.66 -17.06 13.79
CA LYS A 95 2.08 -17.29 13.50
C LYS A 95 2.84 -15.99 13.29
N MET A 96 2.27 -15.02 12.58
CA MET A 96 2.92 -13.72 12.38
C MET A 96 3.04 -12.90 13.68
N ASN A 97 2.28 -13.22 14.71
CA ASN A 97 2.39 -12.57 16.02
C ASN A 97 3.46 -13.18 16.93
N THR A 98 3.99 -14.36 16.63
CA THR A 98 5.06 -14.97 17.44
C THR A 98 6.41 -14.28 17.23
N GLY A 99 6.53 -13.41 16.22
CA GLY A 99 7.75 -12.63 15.93
C GLY A 99 8.76 -13.36 15.05
N ASP A 100 8.46 -14.60 14.64
CA ASP A 100 9.27 -15.35 13.68
C ASP A 100 9.06 -14.83 12.25
N GLU A 101 10.08 -15.00 11.41
CA GLU A 101 9.96 -14.63 10.00
C GLU A 101 8.85 -15.46 9.34
N PRO A 102 7.83 -14.84 8.72
CA PRO A 102 6.75 -15.58 8.10
C PRO A 102 7.27 -16.41 6.92
N ASP A 103 6.82 -17.66 6.82
CA ASP A 103 7.13 -18.55 5.70
C ASP A 103 6.79 -17.89 4.35
N ASP A 104 7.56 -18.20 3.31
CA ASP A 104 7.31 -17.69 1.95
C ASP A 104 5.89 -18.04 1.44
N LYS A 105 5.33 -19.16 1.90
CA LYS A 105 3.93 -19.53 1.62
C LYS A 105 2.92 -18.51 2.18
N ILE A 106 3.19 -17.94 3.36
CA ILE A 106 2.36 -16.91 3.97
C ILE A 106 2.50 -15.61 3.17
N LYS A 107 3.73 -15.24 2.79
CA LYS A 107 4.01 -14.06 1.95
C LYS A 107 3.22 -14.12 0.64
N GLU A 108 3.28 -15.25 -0.08
CA GLU A 108 2.54 -15.41 -1.34
C GLU A 108 1.03 -15.31 -1.17
N LYS A 109 0.47 -15.87 -0.09
CA LYS A 109 -0.97 -15.76 0.19
C LYS A 109 -1.39 -14.30 0.43
N ILE A 110 -0.62 -13.58 1.24
CA ILE A 110 -0.88 -12.15 1.52
C ILE A 110 -0.85 -11.35 0.22
N VAL A 111 0.16 -11.56 -0.63
CA VAL A 111 0.29 -10.85 -1.92
C VAL A 111 -0.89 -11.16 -2.84
N LYS A 112 -1.30 -12.43 -2.93
CA LYS A 112 -2.47 -12.84 -3.75
C LYS A 112 -3.76 -12.17 -3.26
N MET A 113 -3.97 -12.14 -1.95
CA MET A 113 -5.14 -11.50 -1.35
C MET A 113 -5.11 -9.98 -1.53
N ALA A 114 -3.96 -9.35 -1.32
CA ALA A 114 -3.78 -7.92 -1.53
C ALA A 114 -4.04 -7.52 -2.98
N ASN A 115 -3.60 -8.32 -3.96
CA ASN A 115 -3.90 -8.08 -5.38
C ASN A 115 -5.39 -8.24 -5.68
N LYS A 116 -6.03 -9.31 -5.18
CA LYS A 116 -7.48 -9.52 -5.35
C LYS A 116 -8.30 -8.35 -4.79
N ILE A 117 -7.92 -7.85 -3.61
CA ILE A 117 -8.57 -6.69 -3.01
C ILE A 117 -8.29 -5.45 -3.84
N ALA A 118 -7.03 -5.21 -4.26
CA ALA A 118 -6.69 -4.07 -5.10
C ALA A 118 -7.47 -4.05 -6.42
N GLU A 119 -7.70 -5.21 -7.05
CA GLU A 119 -8.53 -5.36 -8.25
C GLU A 119 -9.99 -4.96 -7.99
N SER A 120 -10.54 -5.30 -6.81
CA SER A 120 -11.90 -4.88 -6.44
C SER A 120 -12.07 -3.35 -6.33
N TYR A 121 -10.96 -2.63 -6.10
CA TYR A 121 -10.93 -1.17 -6.02
C TYR A 121 -10.47 -0.48 -7.31
N ALA A 122 -10.02 -1.24 -8.31
CA ALA A 122 -9.49 -0.71 -9.57
C ALA A 122 -10.54 -0.04 -10.48
N HIS A 123 -11.80 0.05 -10.02
CA HIS A 123 -12.95 0.47 -10.83
C HIS A 123 -13.57 1.84 -10.53
N GLU A 124 -12.92 2.71 -9.77
CA GLU A 124 -13.39 4.10 -9.66
C GLU A 124 -12.26 5.07 -9.93
N GLU A 125 -12.06 5.38 -11.21
CA GLU A 125 -11.53 6.69 -11.61
C GLU A 125 -12.42 7.76 -10.95
N PRO A 126 -11.86 8.72 -10.19
CA PRO A 126 -12.59 9.93 -9.92
C PRO A 126 -12.77 10.61 -11.27
N LYS A 127 -14.03 10.69 -11.73
CA LYS A 127 -14.44 11.55 -12.82
C LYS A 127 -13.75 12.89 -12.62
N GLU A 128 -12.99 13.30 -13.65
CA GLU A 128 -12.47 14.64 -13.81
C GLU A 128 -13.47 15.65 -13.25
N ALA A 129 -13.08 16.39 -12.22
CA ALA A 129 -13.78 17.60 -11.83
C ALA A 129 -13.56 18.62 -12.95
N LYS A 130 -14.29 18.45 -14.06
CA LYS A 130 -14.51 19.47 -15.08
C LYS A 130 -15.49 20.49 -14.50
N LYS A 131 -14.95 21.58 -13.95
CA LYS A 131 -15.33 22.97 -14.27
C LYS A 131 -14.60 23.95 -13.36
#